data_AF-A0ABC9C3K4-F1
#
_entry.id   AF-A0ABC9C3K4-F1
#
_cell.length_a   1.000
_cell.length_b   1.000
_cell.length_c   1.000
_cell.angle_alpha   90.00
_cell.angle_beta   90.00
_cell.angle_gamma   90.00
#
_symmetry.space_group_name_H-M   'P 1'
#
loop_
_entity.id
_entity.type
_entity.pdbx_description
1 polymer ?
#
loop_
_entity_poly.entity_id
_entity_poly.type
_entity_poly.pdbx_seq_one_letter_code
_entity_poly.pdbx_strand_id
1 'polypeptide(L)'
;MNVSYDPIVGNEQPTKSYYQRIADDFHNNKDFESNRSTKSLELRIAAIIKDCMKFQSFYEEIERRHPSGVTYQEHLSEAQARYAKASKGKTCQFIHCWLKVRHSEKFATARINVGSSRPAAKTRDINLNVPAGSQCGSQAEPQCGSQAADDEGQEVGQEKSKTARPPGRKQSKEKLKSREGEDQYMGLMKNFLEMKAQEHAMKKEIWANEMRADEQAKKTKELEESRKLQLEERKLEIEHQRLMWDQEREVMFCDVTKIDEHQRAYVMAKRAELAKAACANVGESTSVGESFVRLE
;
A
#
# COMPACT_ATOMS: atom_id res chain seq x y z
N MET A 1 -15.66 24.11 6.55
CA MET A 1 -14.69 25.22 6.66
C MET A 1 -15.27 26.35 5.84
N ASN A 2 -15.87 27.34 6.51
CA ASN A 2 -16.50 28.48 5.83
C ASN A 2 -15.46 29.58 5.69
N VAL A 3 -14.46 29.35 4.84
CA VAL A 3 -13.55 30.41 4.41
C VAL A 3 -14.18 31.01 3.16
N SER A 4 -14.39 32.32 3.14
CA SER A 4 -14.96 33.03 2.00
C SER A 4 -14.20 32.70 0.71
N TYR A 5 -14.94 32.37 -0.36
CA TYR A 5 -14.43 32.16 -1.72
C TYR A 5 -14.50 33.43 -2.56
N ASP A 6 -14.73 34.59 -1.92
CA ASP A 6 -14.89 35.87 -2.60
C ASP A 6 -13.55 36.34 -3.20
N PRO A 7 -13.43 36.43 -4.54
CA PRO A 7 -12.21 36.90 -5.20
C PRO A 7 -11.88 38.38 -4.92
N ILE A 8 -12.83 39.15 -4.36
CA ILE A 8 -12.68 40.57 -4.03
C ILE A 8 -11.98 40.75 -2.68
N VAL A 9 -12.16 39.82 -1.74
CA VAL A 9 -11.49 39.83 -0.43
C VAL A 9 -10.15 39.11 -0.58
N GLY A 10 -9.15 39.86 -1.04
CA GLY A 10 -7.86 39.39 -1.53
C GLY A 10 -7.18 38.23 -0.79
N ASN A 11 -6.54 37.40 -1.61
CA ASN A 11 -5.67 36.24 -1.35
C ASN A 11 -4.42 36.54 -0.47
N GLU A 12 -4.29 37.77 0.03
CA GLU A 12 -3.14 38.33 0.77
C GLU A 12 -3.48 38.55 2.26
N GLN A 13 -4.26 37.66 2.86
CA GLN A 13 -4.50 37.69 4.30
C GLN A 13 -3.23 37.18 5.01
N PRO A 14 -2.64 37.94 5.95
CA PRO A 14 -1.45 37.47 6.66
C PRO A 14 -1.75 36.12 7.30
N THR A 15 -0.86 35.12 7.15
CA THR A 15 -1.08 33.74 7.61
C THR A 15 -1.57 33.65 9.07
N LYS A 16 -1.15 34.61 9.90
CA LYS A 16 -1.62 34.77 11.29
C LYS A 16 -3.13 35.09 11.38
N SER A 17 -3.69 35.94 10.51
CA SER A 17 -5.13 36.25 10.48
C SER A 17 -5.97 35.09 9.95
N TYR A 18 -5.42 34.24 9.08
CA TYR A 18 -6.11 33.03 8.62
C TYR A 18 -6.32 32.00 9.74
N TYR A 19 -5.24 31.63 10.44
CA TYR A 19 -5.36 30.67 11.54
C TYR A 19 -6.11 31.25 12.74
N GLN A 20 -6.05 32.57 12.95
CA GLN A 20 -6.87 33.21 13.98
C GLN A 20 -8.36 33.04 13.70
N ARG A 21 -8.81 33.30 12.46
CA ARG A 21 -10.21 33.05 12.06
C ARG A 21 -10.62 31.60 12.27
N ILE A 22 -9.75 30.65 11.93
CA ILE A 22 -10.02 29.23 12.18
C ILE A 22 -10.10 28.92 13.67
N ALA A 23 -9.25 29.55 14.50
CA ALA A 23 -9.29 29.38 15.95
C ALA A 23 -10.58 29.94 16.55
N ASP A 24 -11.00 31.12 16.11
CA ASP A 24 -12.25 31.75 16.52
C ASP A 24 -13.45 30.88 16.11
N ASP A 25 -13.51 30.43 14.86
CA ASP A 25 -14.53 29.48 14.37
C ASP A 25 -14.53 28.17 15.17
N PHE A 26 -13.36 27.63 15.49
CA PHE A 26 -13.24 26.42 16.30
C PHE A 26 -13.79 26.63 17.70
N HIS A 27 -13.50 27.78 18.33
CA HIS A 27 -14.00 28.07 19.68
C HIS A 27 -15.48 28.43 19.73
N ASN A 28 -16.03 28.98 18.66
CA ASN A 28 -17.46 29.29 18.53
C ASN A 28 -18.31 28.03 18.27
N ASN A 29 -17.75 27.01 17.62
CA ASN A 29 -18.48 25.81 17.19
C ASN A 29 -18.12 24.54 17.98
N LYS A 30 -17.23 24.61 18.97
CA LYS A 30 -16.90 23.45 19.82
C LYS A 30 -18.06 23.14 20.77
N ASP A 31 -18.38 21.86 20.90
CA ASP A 31 -19.30 21.32 21.90
C ASP A 31 -18.57 20.79 23.16
N PHE A 32 -17.24 20.97 23.22
CA PHE A 32 -16.37 20.48 24.29
C PHE A 32 -15.43 21.56 24.84
N GLU A 33 -14.96 21.37 26.07
CA GLU A 33 -13.97 22.25 26.68
C GLU A 33 -12.60 22.09 26.02
N SER A 34 -12.08 23.18 25.47
CA SER A 34 -10.78 23.23 24.79
C SER A 34 -10.20 24.63 24.88
N ASN A 35 -8.96 24.71 25.35
CA ASN A 35 -8.14 25.92 25.47
C ASN A 35 -6.95 25.90 24.48
N ARG A 36 -7.09 25.18 23.36
CA ARG A 36 -6.04 25.09 22.34
C ARG A 36 -5.73 26.47 21.76
N SER A 37 -4.45 26.84 21.76
CA SER A 37 -4.00 28.07 21.12
C SER A 37 -4.10 27.99 19.59
N THR A 38 -4.15 29.15 18.94
CA THR A 38 -4.10 29.30 17.47
C THR A 38 -2.94 28.48 16.86
N LYS A 39 -1.76 28.51 17.51
CA LYS A 39 -0.59 27.75 17.04
C LYS A 39 -0.77 26.23 17.17
N SER A 40 -1.44 25.76 18.22
CA SER A 40 -1.77 24.34 18.38
C SER A 40 -2.73 23.85 17.30
N LEU A 41 -3.74 24.67 16.98
CA LEU A 41 -4.70 24.37 15.92
C LEU A 41 -4.04 24.37 14.55
N GLU A 42 -3.19 25.35 14.27
CA GLU A 42 -2.38 25.41 13.04
C GLU A 42 -1.57 24.11 12.83
N LEU A 43 -0.78 23.71 13.84
CA LEU A 43 0.04 22.49 13.74
C LEU A 43 -0.82 21.24 13.53
N ARG A 44 -1.97 21.16 14.20
CA ARG A 44 -2.89 20.03 14.06
C ARG A 44 -3.52 19.97 12.66
N ILE A 45 -3.96 21.11 12.13
CA ILE A 45 -4.52 21.19 10.78
C ILE A 45 -3.46 20.84 9.74
N ALA A 46 -2.23 21.33 9.90
CA ALA A 46 -1.12 20.97 9.02
C ALA A 46 -0.86 19.46 9.00
N ALA A 47 -0.90 18.79 10.15
CA ALA A 47 -0.77 17.34 10.24
C ALA A 47 -1.92 16.61 9.54
N ILE A 48 -3.18 17.05 9.75
CA ILE A 48 -4.36 16.48 9.09
C ILE A 48 -4.25 16.61 7.57
N ILE A 49 -3.92 17.80 7.06
CA ILE A 49 -3.77 18.05 5.63
C ILE A 49 -2.67 17.17 5.05
N LYS A 50 -1.51 17.07 5.72
CA LYS A 50 -0.39 16.23 5.28
C LYS A 50 -0.81 14.76 5.12
N ASP A 51 -1.49 14.21 6.11
CA ASP A 51 -1.97 12.83 6.07
C ASP A 51 -3.04 12.64 4.99
N CYS A 52 -3.98 13.59 4.84
CA CYS A 52 -4.99 13.57 3.79
C CYS A 52 -4.37 13.62 2.39
N MET A 53 -3.36 14.46 2.16
CA MET A 53 -2.66 14.57 0.87
C MET A 53 -1.87 13.31 0.54
N LYS A 54 -1.20 12.73 1.54
CA LYS A 54 -0.49 11.45 1.37
C LYS A 54 -1.48 10.35 1.00
N PHE A 55 -2.64 10.28 1.66
CA PHE A 55 -3.68 9.31 1.32
C PHE A 55 -4.26 9.54 -0.09
N GLN A 56 -4.56 10.80 -0.44
CA GLN A 56 -5.03 11.19 -1.77
C GLN A 56 -4.09 10.70 -2.87
N SER A 57 -2.77 10.84 -2.71
CA SER A 57 -1.82 10.39 -3.73
C SER A 57 -1.88 8.89 -4.03
N PHE A 58 -2.15 8.04 -3.02
CA PHE A 58 -2.31 6.60 -3.23
C PHE A 58 -3.65 6.28 -3.90
N TYR A 59 -4.71 6.96 -3.45
CA TYR A 59 -6.04 6.78 -3.99
C TYR A 59 -6.11 7.18 -5.48
N GLU A 60 -5.47 8.28 -5.86
CA GLU A 60 -5.36 8.70 -7.27
C GLU A 60 -4.55 7.72 -8.13
N GLU A 61 -3.52 7.10 -7.56
CA GLU A 61 -2.74 6.08 -8.26
C GLU A 61 -3.56 4.83 -8.55
N ILE A 62 -4.46 4.47 -7.63
CA ILE A 62 -5.40 3.38 -7.81
C ILE A 62 -6.43 3.75 -8.87
N GLU A 63 -7.05 4.94 -8.77
CA GLU A 63 -8.01 5.42 -9.78
C GLU A 63 -7.38 5.43 -11.18
N ARG A 64 -6.13 5.89 -11.34
CA ARG A 64 -5.44 5.96 -12.64
C ARG A 64 -5.22 4.61 -13.31
N ARG A 65 -5.13 3.51 -12.55
CA ARG A 65 -5.02 2.17 -13.16
C ARG A 65 -6.33 1.72 -13.82
N HIS A 66 -7.45 2.35 -13.49
CA HIS A 66 -8.79 2.12 -14.05
C HIS A 66 -9.13 0.64 -14.34
N PRO A 67 -9.00 -0.30 -13.38
CA PRO A 67 -9.51 -1.66 -13.58
C PRO A 67 -11.04 -1.62 -13.65
N SER A 68 -11.61 -1.98 -14.80
CA SER A 68 -13.06 -2.07 -15.00
C SER A 68 -13.71 -2.98 -13.95
N GLY A 69 -14.76 -2.50 -13.28
CA GLY A 69 -15.57 -3.29 -12.35
C GLY A 69 -15.16 -3.24 -10.88
N VAL A 70 -14.12 -2.48 -10.50
CA VAL A 70 -13.71 -2.34 -9.09
C VAL A 70 -14.60 -1.32 -8.37
N THR A 71 -15.12 -1.72 -7.22
CA THR A 71 -16.02 -0.90 -6.40
C THR A 71 -15.25 0.20 -5.65
N TYR A 72 -15.96 1.27 -5.29
CA TYR A 72 -15.39 2.38 -4.49
C TYR A 72 -14.75 1.90 -3.18
N GLN A 73 -15.37 0.92 -2.52
CA GLN A 73 -14.89 0.37 -1.26
C GLN A 73 -13.56 -0.39 -1.43
N GLU A 74 -13.39 -1.08 -2.55
CA GLU A 74 -12.13 -1.77 -2.88
C GLU A 74 -11.00 -0.78 -3.14
N HIS A 75 -11.26 0.32 -3.87
CA HIS A 75 -10.28 1.40 -4.01
C HIS A 75 -9.84 2.00 -2.66
N LEU A 76 -10.78 2.17 -1.73
CA LEU A 76 -10.48 2.69 -0.40
C LEU A 76 -9.62 1.70 0.40
N SER A 77 -9.95 0.41 0.33
CA SER A 77 -9.25 -0.66 1.03
C SER A 77 -7.82 -0.82 0.49
N GLU A 78 -7.64 -0.76 -0.84
CA GLU A 78 -6.32 -0.80 -1.45
C GLU A 78 -5.50 0.47 -1.11
N ALA A 79 -6.11 1.65 -1.09
CA ALA A 79 -5.43 2.90 -0.72
C ALA A 79 -4.93 2.85 0.72
N GLN A 80 -5.72 2.28 1.64
CA GLN A 80 -5.31 2.04 3.03
C GLN A 80 -4.13 1.07 3.12
N ALA A 81 -4.15 -0.03 2.37
CA ALA A 81 -3.05 -0.99 2.35
C ALA A 81 -1.74 -0.36 1.86
N ARG A 82 -1.80 0.45 0.78
CA ARG A 82 -0.64 1.20 0.27
C ARG A 82 -0.14 2.23 1.29
N TYR A 83 -1.05 2.94 1.95
CA TYR A 83 -0.70 3.89 3.00
C TYR A 83 0.02 3.21 4.17
N ALA A 84 -0.49 2.06 4.62
CA ALA A 84 0.10 1.28 5.71
C ALA A 84 1.51 0.79 5.35
N LYS A 85 1.70 0.26 4.13
CA LYS A 85 3.01 -0.12 3.61
C LYS A 85 4.00 1.05 3.63
N ALA A 86 3.56 2.25 3.23
CA ALA A 86 4.37 3.46 3.25
C ALA A 86 4.53 4.11 4.64
N SER A 87 3.81 3.62 5.66
CA SER A 87 3.76 4.22 7.01
C SER A 87 4.14 3.23 8.11
N LYS A 88 4.93 2.19 7.77
CA LYS A 88 5.39 1.15 8.70
C LYS A 88 4.24 0.42 9.41
N GLY A 89 3.20 0.05 8.63
CA GLY A 89 2.02 -0.65 9.12
C GLY A 89 0.94 0.23 9.73
N LYS A 90 1.14 1.56 9.82
CA LYS A 90 0.14 2.47 10.39
C LYS A 90 -0.98 2.79 9.39
N THR A 91 -2.23 2.63 9.83
CA THR A 91 -3.40 3.10 9.08
C THR A 91 -3.47 4.63 9.05
N CYS A 92 -4.14 5.18 8.03
CA CYS A 92 -4.37 6.62 7.97
C CYS A 92 -5.38 7.01 9.06
N GLN A 93 -4.96 7.87 9.99
CA GLN A 93 -5.78 8.28 11.13
C GLN A 93 -6.92 9.23 10.72
N PHE A 94 -6.73 9.96 9.62
CA PHE A 94 -7.61 11.06 9.21
C PHE A 94 -8.41 10.76 7.94
N ILE A 95 -8.78 9.49 7.70
CA ILE A 95 -9.59 9.11 6.52
C ILE A 95 -10.94 9.82 6.51
N HIS A 96 -11.58 9.96 7.67
CA HIS A 96 -12.83 10.71 7.80
C HIS A 96 -12.65 12.19 7.43
N CYS A 97 -11.50 12.81 7.73
CA CYS A 97 -11.19 14.16 7.29
C CYS A 97 -11.00 14.19 5.77
N TRP A 98 -10.24 13.24 5.23
CA TRP A 98 -10.00 13.13 3.79
C TRP A 98 -11.29 13.03 2.99
N LEU A 99 -12.27 12.21 3.42
CA LEU A 99 -13.58 12.10 2.77
C LEU A 99 -14.32 13.44 2.67
N LYS A 100 -14.14 14.35 3.64
CA LYS A 100 -14.74 15.68 3.62
C LYS A 100 -14.01 16.67 2.70
N VAL A 101 -12.69 16.53 2.53
CA VAL A 101 -11.86 17.51 1.79
C VAL A 101 -11.49 17.07 0.38
N ARG A 102 -11.60 15.79 0.04
CA ARG A 102 -11.14 15.20 -1.24
C ARG A 102 -11.78 15.79 -2.50
N HIS A 103 -12.97 16.38 -2.37
CA HIS A 103 -13.69 17.00 -3.49
C HIS A 103 -13.46 18.53 -3.59
N SER A 104 -12.67 19.11 -2.68
CA SER A 104 -12.33 20.53 -2.75
C SER A 104 -11.29 20.80 -3.84
N GLU A 105 -11.29 22.00 -4.41
CA GLU A 105 -10.40 22.36 -5.53
C GLU A 105 -8.91 22.14 -5.21
N LYS A 106 -8.50 22.36 -3.95
CA LYS A 106 -7.13 22.12 -3.46
C LYS A 106 -6.69 20.66 -3.53
N PHE A 107 -7.65 19.73 -3.49
CA PHE A 107 -7.43 18.28 -3.62
C PHE A 107 -7.78 17.78 -5.02
N ALA A 108 -8.53 18.56 -5.82
CA ALA A 108 -8.89 18.23 -7.19
C ALA A 108 -7.80 18.60 -8.22
N THR A 109 -6.89 19.55 -7.94
CA THR A 109 -5.88 20.01 -8.91
C THR A 109 -4.88 18.92 -9.33
N ALA A 110 -4.71 17.86 -8.52
CA ALA A 110 -3.89 16.71 -8.88
C ALA A 110 -4.52 15.86 -10.01
N ARG A 111 -5.83 16.00 -10.26
CA ARG A 111 -6.55 15.33 -11.38
C ARG A 111 -6.40 16.05 -12.72
N ILE A 112 -6.00 17.33 -12.76
CA ILE A 112 -6.04 18.16 -13.99
C ILE A 112 -4.73 18.10 -14.81
N ASN A 113 -3.62 17.63 -14.24
CA ASN A 113 -2.35 17.49 -14.98
C ASN A 113 -2.28 16.24 -15.90
N VAL A 114 -3.41 15.87 -16.51
CA VAL A 114 -3.50 14.83 -17.54
C VAL A 114 -3.18 15.48 -18.89
N GLY A 115 -1.90 15.58 -19.25
CA GLY A 115 -1.54 16.06 -20.58
C GLY A 115 -0.06 16.33 -20.87
N SER A 116 0.79 16.53 -19.85
CA SER A 116 2.23 16.75 -20.08
C SER A 116 3.05 15.56 -19.60
N SER A 117 3.45 14.73 -20.56
CA SER A 117 4.47 13.68 -20.40
C SER A 117 5.78 14.30 -19.88
N ARG A 118 6.25 13.86 -18.71
CA ARG A 118 7.70 13.80 -18.39
C ARG A 118 7.99 12.81 -17.26
N PRO A 119 9.15 12.12 -17.31
CA PRO A 119 9.42 10.92 -16.54
C PRO A 119 9.78 11.26 -15.09
N ALA A 120 9.69 10.23 -14.25
CA ALA A 120 10.00 10.23 -12.82
C ALA A 120 11.25 11.08 -12.47
N ALA A 121 11.01 12.20 -11.80
CA ALA A 121 12.03 13.00 -11.17
C ALA A 121 11.79 13.03 -9.65
N LYS A 122 12.88 12.76 -8.93
CA LYS A 122 13.08 12.88 -7.49
C LYS A 122 12.29 14.03 -6.85
N THR A 123 11.75 13.73 -5.66
CA THR A 123 11.39 14.66 -4.57
C THR A 123 11.07 16.10 -5.00
N ARG A 124 9.79 16.36 -5.28
CA ARG A 124 9.29 17.73 -5.25
C ARG A 124 8.93 18.05 -3.80
N ASP A 125 9.80 18.78 -3.12
CA ASP A 125 9.38 19.64 -2.02
C ASP A 125 8.33 20.60 -2.59
N ILE A 126 7.07 20.32 -2.28
CA ILE A 126 5.97 21.23 -2.61
C ILE A 126 6.07 22.36 -1.59
N ASN A 127 6.49 23.51 -2.06
CA ASN A 127 6.62 24.75 -1.32
C ASN A 127 5.22 25.21 -0.86
N LEU A 128 4.85 24.82 0.36
CA LEU A 128 3.79 25.45 1.12
C LEU A 128 4.42 26.62 1.86
N ASN A 129 3.98 27.83 1.55
CA ASN A 129 4.41 29.05 2.23
C ASN A 129 4.04 28.98 3.72
N VAL A 130 4.97 28.48 4.54
CA VAL A 130 4.94 28.42 6.00
C VAL A 130 6.32 28.88 6.48
N PRO A 131 6.47 30.11 6.99
CA PRO A 131 7.74 30.55 7.53
C PRO A 131 7.97 29.90 8.90
N ALA A 132 9.07 29.17 9.01
CA ALA A 132 9.66 28.79 10.29
C ALA A 132 10.13 30.05 11.03
N GLY A 133 9.63 30.31 12.24
CA GLY A 133 10.34 31.14 13.23
C GLY A 133 11.47 30.29 13.82
N SER A 134 12.75 30.63 13.66
CA SER A 134 13.51 31.80 14.12
C SER A 134 14.14 31.58 15.51
N GLN A 135 15.48 31.54 15.53
CA GLN A 135 16.37 32.43 16.28
C GLN A 135 17.75 32.38 15.59
N CYS A 136 18.22 33.47 14.97
CA CYS A 136 18.98 34.62 15.54
C CYS A 136 20.49 34.30 15.58
N GLY A 137 21.44 35.13 15.12
CA GLY A 137 21.52 36.43 14.46
C GLY A 137 22.84 36.41 13.63
N SER A 138 23.32 37.44 12.92
CA SER A 138 23.16 38.88 13.00
C SER A 138 23.75 39.46 11.71
N GLN A 139 23.20 40.60 11.27
CA GLN A 139 23.89 41.77 10.66
C GLN A 139 24.96 41.53 9.58
N ALA A 140 24.98 42.18 8.42
CA ALA A 140 24.23 43.31 7.88
C ALA A 140 24.46 43.32 6.36
N GLU A 141 23.49 43.86 5.64
CA GLU A 141 23.56 44.47 4.31
C GLU A 141 24.71 45.52 4.17
N PRO A 142 25.06 46.06 2.97
CA PRO A 142 24.27 46.09 1.74
C PRO A 142 25.02 45.77 0.43
N GLN A 143 24.16 45.75 -0.60
CA GLN A 143 24.31 45.54 -2.03
C GLN A 143 25.24 46.49 -2.80
N CYS A 144 25.40 46.09 -4.08
CA CYS A 144 25.62 46.92 -5.28
C CYS A 144 27.10 47.24 -5.54
N GLY A 145 27.66 47.05 -6.73
CA GLY A 145 27.17 46.70 -8.05
C GLY A 145 28.29 47.01 -9.05
N SER A 146 28.17 46.47 -10.27
CA SER A 146 28.83 46.98 -11.50
C SER A 146 30.35 46.79 -11.59
N GLN A 147 30.84 45.86 -12.41
CA GLN A 147 31.19 46.03 -13.84
C GLN A 147 32.55 46.73 -14.11
N ALA A 148 33.18 46.26 -15.21
CA ALA A 148 34.34 46.78 -15.95
C ALA A 148 35.70 46.18 -15.50
N ALA A 149 36.27 45.30 -16.33
CA ALA A 149 37.14 45.59 -17.50
C ALA A 149 38.59 45.68 -17.01
N ASP A 150 39.39 44.62 -17.24
CA ASP A 150 40.19 44.34 -18.45
C ASP A 150 41.59 44.95 -18.34
N ASP A 151 42.53 44.23 -18.94
CA ASP A 151 43.83 44.70 -19.46
C ASP A 151 44.96 44.89 -18.42
N GLU A 152 45.92 43.97 -18.29
CA GLU A 152 47.07 43.61 -19.17
C GLU A 152 48.37 44.31 -18.74
N GLY A 153 49.49 43.59 -18.95
CA GLY A 153 50.85 44.13 -19.12
C GLY A 153 51.70 44.26 -17.84
N GLN A 154 52.50 43.26 -17.47
CA GLN A 154 53.94 43.09 -17.79
C GLN A 154 54.87 44.25 -17.35
N GLU A 155 55.72 44.01 -16.33
CA GLU A 155 57.20 43.80 -16.42
C GLU A 155 57.98 45.15 -16.51
N VAL A 156 58.99 45.51 -15.70
CA VAL A 156 60.28 44.86 -15.40
C VAL A 156 60.97 45.56 -14.20
N GLY A 157 61.61 44.78 -13.31
CA GLY A 157 62.94 45.04 -12.73
C GLY A 157 63.13 46.01 -11.55
N GLN A 158 63.58 45.49 -10.39
CA GLN A 158 64.91 45.76 -9.81
C GLN A 158 65.08 45.16 -8.39
N GLU A 159 66.32 44.84 -8.07
CA GLU A 159 66.82 43.98 -6.98
C GLU A 159 66.77 44.56 -5.55
N LYS A 160 66.72 43.61 -4.59
CA LYS A 160 67.32 43.59 -3.22
C LYS A 160 66.64 44.41 -2.10
N SER A 161 66.01 43.69 -1.16
CA SER A 161 66.41 43.69 0.26
C SER A 161 65.60 42.68 1.09
N LYS A 162 66.25 42.09 2.09
CA LYS A 162 65.75 41.02 2.96
C LYS A 162 64.73 41.56 3.96
N THR A 163 63.50 41.05 3.94
CA THR A 163 62.72 40.70 5.15
C THR A 163 61.76 39.56 4.79
N ALA A 164 61.92 38.38 5.38
CA ALA A 164 60.97 37.30 5.22
C ALA A 164 59.69 37.64 6.01
N ARG A 165 58.56 37.79 5.31
CA ARG A 165 57.23 37.90 5.93
C ARG A 165 56.92 36.63 6.73
N PRO A 166 56.19 36.71 7.86
CA PRO A 166 55.82 35.52 8.63
C PRO A 166 55.05 34.54 7.75
N PRO A 167 55.22 33.22 7.95
CA PRO A 167 54.63 32.21 7.08
C PRO A 167 53.12 32.41 6.99
N GLY A 168 52.65 32.59 5.75
CA GLY A 168 51.25 32.91 5.49
C GLY A 168 50.31 31.81 5.96
N ARG A 169 49.07 32.23 6.23
CA ARG A 169 47.88 31.47 6.66
C ARG A 169 47.63 30.11 5.95
N LYS A 170 48.31 29.84 4.82
CA LYS A 170 48.24 28.57 4.08
C LYS A 170 49.02 27.43 4.75
N GLN A 171 50.22 27.67 5.28
CA GLN A 171 51.00 26.60 5.94
C GLN A 171 50.46 26.23 7.33
N SER A 172 49.86 27.18 8.04
CA SER A 172 49.14 26.91 9.30
C SER A 172 47.80 26.18 9.07
N LYS A 173 47.16 26.34 7.90
CA LYS A 173 45.97 25.57 7.49
C LYS A 173 46.29 24.16 7.01
N GLU A 174 47.50 23.94 6.51
CA GLU A 174 47.97 22.63 6.03
C GLU A 174 48.36 21.69 7.19
N LYS A 175 48.87 22.22 8.31
CA LYS A 175 49.17 21.43 9.52
C LYS A 175 47.93 20.96 10.30
N LEU A 176 46.76 21.56 10.05
CA LEU A 176 45.46 21.07 10.54
C LEU A 176 44.90 19.94 9.66
N LYS A 177 45.55 19.63 8.54
CA LYS A 177 45.26 18.47 7.68
C LYS A 177 46.08 17.25 8.13
N SER A 178 46.39 17.15 9.44
CA SER A 178 46.89 15.90 10.02
C SER A 178 45.81 14.84 9.87
N ARG A 179 46.21 13.74 9.24
CA ARG A 179 45.42 12.59 8.78
C ARG A 179 45.00 11.69 9.97
N GLU A 180 44.41 12.26 11.01
CA GLU A 180 44.08 11.53 12.26
C GLU A 180 42.59 11.53 12.61
N GLY A 181 41.76 12.38 11.97
CA GLY A 181 40.31 12.45 12.18
C GLY A 181 39.45 12.01 10.97
N GLU A 182 39.99 12.06 9.74
CA GLU A 182 39.27 11.68 8.51
C GLU A 182 39.00 10.17 8.44
N ASP A 183 39.93 9.32 8.93
CA ASP A 183 39.79 7.86 8.91
C ASP A 183 38.63 7.36 9.79
N GLN A 184 38.39 8.00 10.94
CA GLN A 184 37.29 7.64 11.84
C GLN A 184 35.93 8.03 11.25
N TYR A 185 35.81 9.22 10.66
CA TYR A 185 34.58 9.68 10.01
C TYR A 185 34.25 8.84 8.76
N MET A 186 35.25 8.51 7.94
CA MET A 186 35.09 7.60 6.80
C MET A 186 34.67 6.19 7.25
N GLY A 187 35.22 5.70 8.36
CA GLY A 187 34.81 4.44 8.98
C GLY A 187 33.33 4.44 9.42
N LEU A 188 32.87 5.50 10.09
CA LEU A 188 31.47 5.65 10.51
C LEU A 188 30.51 5.71 9.30
N MET A 189 30.89 6.44 8.25
CA MET A 189 30.09 6.54 7.02
C MET A 189 30.00 5.19 6.29
N LYS A 190 31.11 4.44 6.23
CA LYS A 190 31.16 3.09 5.65
C LYS A 190 30.26 2.12 6.42
N ASN A 191 30.35 2.12 7.76
CA ASN A 191 29.48 1.30 8.63
C ASN A 191 28.00 1.64 8.45
N PHE A 192 27.65 2.92 8.28
CA PHE A 192 26.27 3.33 8.02
C PHE A 192 25.75 2.83 6.67
N LEU A 193 26.58 2.89 5.61
CA LEU A 193 26.23 2.33 4.30
C LEU A 193 26.04 0.81 4.35
N GLU A 194 26.91 0.11 5.06
CA GLU A 194 26.85 -1.34 5.22
C GLU A 194 25.62 -1.77 6.02
N MET A 195 25.32 -1.07 7.12
CA MET A 195 24.08 -1.28 7.89
C MET A 195 22.84 -1.01 7.03
N LYS A 196 22.85 0.01 6.16
CA LYS A 196 21.74 0.30 5.23
C LYS A 196 21.59 -0.77 4.14
N ALA A 197 22.71 -1.31 3.65
CA ALA A 197 22.70 -2.41 2.70
C ALA A 197 22.14 -3.69 3.34
N GLN A 198 22.55 -4.00 4.57
CA GLN A 198 22.02 -5.11 5.36
C GLN A 198 20.52 -4.95 5.66
N GLU A 199 20.08 -3.75 6.06
CA GLU A 199 18.66 -3.46 6.30
C GLU A 199 17.82 -3.67 5.03
N HIS A 200 18.34 -3.26 3.87
CA HIS A 200 17.66 -3.47 2.59
C HIS A 200 17.66 -4.93 2.16
N ALA A 201 18.74 -5.67 2.42
CA ALA A 201 18.81 -7.11 2.17
C ALA A 201 17.81 -7.88 3.04
N MET A 202 17.75 -7.61 4.35
CA MET A 202 16.78 -8.22 5.26
C MET A 202 15.34 -7.90 4.85
N LYS A 203 15.04 -6.66 4.45
CA LYS A 203 13.69 -6.31 3.96
C LYS A 203 13.31 -7.07 2.70
N LYS A 204 14.25 -7.27 1.78
CA LYS A 204 14.01 -8.09 0.58
C LYS A 204 13.73 -9.54 0.95
N GLU A 205 14.46 -10.09 1.90
CA GLU A 205 14.29 -11.46 2.37
C GLU A 205 12.95 -11.66 3.09
N ILE A 206 12.59 -10.75 4.00
CA ILE A 206 11.29 -10.75 4.69
C ILE A 206 10.17 -10.70 3.66
N TRP A 207 10.26 -9.79 2.67
CA TRP A 207 9.26 -9.69 1.61
C TRP A 207 9.18 -10.97 0.77
N ALA A 208 10.31 -11.60 0.44
CA ALA A 208 10.32 -12.86 -0.29
C ALA A 208 9.73 -14.03 0.53
N ASN A 209 9.96 -14.06 1.85
CA ASN A 209 9.33 -15.04 2.75
C ASN A 209 7.82 -14.82 2.83
N GLU A 210 7.37 -13.58 2.94
CA GLU A 210 5.95 -13.22 2.98
C GLU A 210 5.22 -13.62 1.70
N MET A 211 5.81 -13.33 0.53
CA MET A 211 5.26 -13.78 -0.77
C MET A 211 5.16 -15.30 -0.87
N ARG A 212 6.14 -16.04 -0.35
CA ARG A 212 6.09 -17.52 -0.30
C ARG A 212 5.01 -18.03 0.65
N ALA A 213 4.82 -17.38 1.81
CA ALA A 213 3.77 -17.74 2.76
C ALA A 213 2.38 -17.51 2.15
N ASP A 214 2.17 -16.39 1.44
CA ASP A 214 0.93 -16.11 0.71
C ASP A 214 0.66 -17.15 -0.38
N GLU A 215 1.68 -17.56 -1.13
CA GLU A 215 1.56 -18.60 -2.16
C GLU A 215 1.20 -19.97 -1.55
N GLN A 216 1.84 -20.34 -0.44
CA GLN A 216 1.49 -21.56 0.29
C GLN A 216 0.06 -21.50 0.83
N ALA A 217 -0.35 -20.36 1.39
CA ALA A 217 -1.71 -20.17 1.90
C ALA A 217 -2.77 -20.28 0.80
N LYS A 218 -2.47 -19.82 -0.43
CA LYS A 218 -3.34 -20.02 -1.59
C LYS A 218 -3.43 -21.49 -1.98
N LYS A 219 -2.30 -22.18 -2.11
CA LYS A 219 -2.26 -23.61 -2.43
C LYS A 219 -3.00 -24.46 -1.41
N THR A 220 -2.89 -24.13 -0.11
CA THR A 220 -3.63 -24.86 0.94
C THR A 220 -5.13 -24.65 0.84
N LYS A 221 -5.59 -23.43 0.52
CA LYS A 221 -7.01 -23.14 0.33
C LYS A 221 -7.57 -23.87 -0.89
N GLU A 222 -6.87 -23.85 -2.02
CA GLU A 222 -7.26 -24.58 -3.23
C GLU A 222 -7.34 -26.09 -2.98
N LEU A 223 -6.39 -26.65 -2.23
CA LEU A 223 -6.40 -28.06 -1.85
C LEU A 223 -7.61 -28.40 -0.94
N GLU A 224 -7.92 -27.54 0.02
CA GLU A 224 -9.07 -27.70 0.91
C GLU A 224 -10.39 -27.61 0.16
N GLU A 225 -10.52 -26.66 -0.77
CA GLU A 225 -11.68 -26.52 -1.67
C GLU A 225 -11.85 -27.74 -2.58
N SER A 226 -10.76 -28.23 -3.18
CA SER A 226 -10.77 -29.45 -3.99
C SER A 226 -11.19 -30.67 -3.17
N ARG A 227 -10.68 -30.82 -1.94
CA ARG A 227 -11.09 -31.89 -1.02
C ARG A 227 -12.57 -31.78 -0.65
N LYS A 228 -13.07 -30.57 -0.41
CA LYS A 228 -14.48 -30.33 -0.10
C LYS A 228 -15.37 -30.72 -1.28
N LEU A 229 -14.98 -30.35 -2.51
CA LEU A 229 -15.69 -30.72 -3.72
C LEU A 229 -15.75 -32.24 -3.90
N GLN A 230 -14.63 -32.95 -3.71
CA GLN A 230 -14.60 -34.42 -3.75
C GLN A 230 -15.51 -35.06 -2.70
N LEU A 231 -15.59 -34.50 -1.50
CA LEU A 231 -16.50 -34.98 -0.46
C LEU A 231 -17.97 -34.74 -0.84
N GLU A 232 -18.27 -33.63 -1.49
CA GLU A 232 -19.62 -33.31 -1.97
C GLU A 232 -20.05 -34.22 -3.12
N GLU A 233 -19.18 -34.45 -4.09
CA GLU A 233 -19.41 -35.45 -5.16
C GLU A 233 -19.66 -36.84 -4.59
N ARG A 234 -18.85 -37.29 -3.62
CA ARG A 234 -19.07 -38.58 -2.95
C ARG A 234 -20.39 -38.62 -2.18
N LYS A 235 -20.82 -37.51 -1.58
CA LYS A 235 -22.12 -37.43 -0.90
C LYS A 235 -23.27 -37.53 -1.90
N LEU A 236 -23.18 -36.82 -3.03
CA LEU A 236 -24.18 -36.89 -4.10
C LEU A 236 -24.26 -38.31 -4.68
N GLU A 237 -23.13 -38.99 -4.87
CA GLU A 237 -23.10 -40.37 -5.34
C GLU A 237 -23.80 -41.31 -4.34
N ILE A 238 -23.51 -41.18 -3.04
CA ILE A 238 -24.17 -41.97 -1.99
C ILE A 238 -25.68 -41.67 -1.95
N GLU A 239 -26.08 -40.40 -2.08
CA GLU A 239 -27.48 -40.00 -2.10
C GLU A 239 -28.22 -40.52 -3.32
N HIS A 240 -27.59 -40.46 -4.50
CA HIS A 240 -28.10 -41.04 -5.74
C HIS A 240 -28.28 -42.56 -5.60
N GLN A 241 -27.27 -43.27 -5.09
CA GLN A 241 -27.37 -44.70 -4.80
C GLN A 241 -28.49 -45.02 -3.81
N ARG A 242 -28.64 -44.20 -2.75
CA ARG A 242 -29.73 -44.34 -1.78
C ARG A 242 -31.10 -44.14 -2.43
N LEU A 243 -31.25 -43.15 -3.31
CA LEU A 243 -32.49 -42.91 -4.05
C LEU A 243 -32.83 -44.06 -4.99
N MET A 244 -31.83 -44.59 -5.72
CA MET A 244 -32.00 -45.76 -6.57
C MET A 244 -32.41 -46.97 -5.74
N TRP A 245 -31.74 -47.24 -4.62
CA TRP A 245 -32.10 -48.31 -3.70
C TRP A 245 -33.52 -48.16 -3.14
N ASP A 246 -33.93 -46.93 -2.80
CA ASP A 246 -35.29 -46.64 -2.32
C ASP A 246 -36.36 -46.97 -3.39
N GLN A 247 -36.10 -46.61 -4.66
CA GLN A 247 -36.98 -46.95 -5.80
C GLN A 247 -37.02 -48.46 -6.04
N GLU A 248 -35.88 -49.14 -6.03
CA GLU A 248 -35.79 -50.60 -6.18
C GLU A 248 -36.56 -51.32 -5.07
N ARG A 249 -36.41 -50.85 -3.82
CA ARG A 249 -37.17 -51.37 -2.67
C ARG A 249 -38.67 -51.21 -2.88
N GLU A 250 -39.13 -50.05 -3.36
CA GLU A 250 -40.54 -49.82 -3.63
C GLU A 250 -41.09 -50.81 -4.65
N VAL A 251 -40.36 -51.04 -5.74
CA VAL A 251 -40.73 -52.03 -6.78
C VAL A 251 -40.71 -53.47 -6.24
N MET A 252 -39.66 -53.86 -5.52
CA MET A 252 -39.49 -55.21 -4.98
C MET A 252 -40.55 -55.58 -3.94
N PHE A 253 -40.97 -54.62 -3.10
CA PHE A 253 -41.94 -54.85 -2.02
C PHE A 253 -43.37 -54.40 -2.34
N CYS A 254 -43.65 -53.88 -3.54
CA CYS A 254 -45.01 -53.54 -3.97
C CYS A 254 -45.97 -54.75 -3.90
N ASP A 255 -47.15 -54.58 -3.29
CA ASP A 255 -48.16 -55.63 -3.20
C ASP A 255 -48.92 -55.77 -4.53
N VAL A 256 -48.51 -56.75 -5.33
CA VAL A 256 -49.05 -57.00 -6.68
C VAL A 256 -50.52 -57.41 -6.67
N THR A 257 -51.08 -57.85 -5.54
CA THR A 257 -52.49 -58.29 -5.47
C THR A 257 -53.48 -57.12 -5.55
N LYS A 258 -53.01 -55.89 -5.34
CA LYS A 258 -53.84 -54.68 -5.21
C LYS A 258 -53.81 -53.73 -6.41
N ILE A 259 -53.00 -54.02 -7.43
CA ILE A 259 -52.79 -53.17 -8.62
C ILE A 259 -53.33 -53.85 -9.88
N ASP A 260 -53.61 -53.12 -10.97
CA ASP A 260 -54.22 -53.68 -12.18
C ASP A 260 -53.27 -54.60 -12.99
N GLU A 261 -53.80 -55.36 -13.95
CA GLU A 261 -53.04 -56.35 -14.74
C GLU A 261 -51.82 -55.75 -15.47
N HIS A 262 -51.96 -54.56 -16.05
CA HIS A 262 -50.88 -53.91 -16.78
C HIS A 262 -49.80 -53.40 -15.82
N GLN A 263 -50.20 -52.85 -14.68
CA GLN A 263 -49.28 -52.45 -13.61
C GLN A 263 -48.56 -53.65 -12.99
N ARG A 264 -49.26 -54.76 -12.74
CA ARG A 264 -48.67 -56.03 -12.26
C ARG A 264 -47.60 -56.53 -13.21
N ALA A 265 -47.89 -56.60 -14.50
CA ALA A 265 -46.95 -57.05 -15.51
C ALA A 265 -45.68 -56.17 -15.53
N TYR A 266 -45.84 -54.84 -15.42
CA TYR A 266 -44.72 -53.90 -15.34
C TYR A 266 -43.85 -54.13 -14.09
N VAL A 267 -44.46 -54.24 -12.90
CA VAL A 267 -43.72 -54.47 -11.64
C VAL A 267 -42.97 -55.80 -11.69
N MET A 268 -43.59 -56.87 -12.19
CA MET A 268 -42.94 -58.18 -12.32
C MET A 268 -41.76 -58.14 -13.31
N ALA A 269 -41.91 -57.46 -14.45
CA ALA A 269 -40.82 -57.29 -15.41
C ALA A 269 -39.65 -56.51 -14.79
N LYS A 270 -39.95 -55.41 -14.07
CA LYS A 270 -38.92 -54.62 -13.39
C LYS A 270 -38.19 -55.40 -12.29
N ARG A 271 -38.89 -56.21 -11.49
CA ARG A 271 -38.25 -57.11 -10.52
C ARG A 271 -37.28 -58.08 -11.18
N ALA A 272 -37.66 -58.65 -12.32
CA ALA A 272 -36.79 -59.56 -13.07
C ALA A 272 -35.54 -58.86 -13.63
N GLU A 273 -35.67 -57.61 -14.09
CA GLU A 273 -34.52 -56.77 -14.48
C GLU A 273 -33.57 -56.50 -13.32
N LEU A 274 -34.11 -56.07 -12.16
CA LEU A 274 -33.32 -55.79 -10.96
C LEU A 274 -32.61 -57.03 -10.42
N ALA A 275 -33.30 -58.18 -10.41
CA ALA A 275 -32.70 -59.45 -10.02
C ALA A 275 -31.53 -59.86 -10.93
N LYS A 276 -31.66 -59.66 -12.25
CA LYS A 276 -30.57 -59.92 -13.21
C LYS A 276 -29.39 -58.97 -12.98
N ALA A 277 -29.64 -57.68 -12.77
CA ALA A 277 -28.60 -56.69 -12.50
C ALA A 277 -27.84 -57.01 -11.19
N ALA A 278 -28.55 -57.40 -10.13
CA ALA A 278 -27.94 -57.84 -8.88
C ALA A 278 -27.03 -59.07 -9.07
N CYS A 279 -27.47 -60.07 -9.85
CA CYS A 279 -26.64 -61.23 -10.16
C CYS A 279 -25.40 -60.88 -11.00
N ALA A 280 -25.48 -59.89 -11.90
CA ALA A 280 -24.34 -59.44 -12.69
C ALA A 280 -23.28 -58.72 -11.82
N ASN A 281 -23.70 -57.83 -10.92
CA ASN A 281 -22.79 -57.06 -10.06
C ASN A 281 -22.01 -57.94 -9.06
N VAL A 282 -22.61 -59.04 -8.59
CA VAL A 282 -21.94 -59.99 -7.69
C VAL A 282 -20.79 -60.72 -8.41
N GLY A 283 -20.95 -61.03 -9.70
CA GLY A 283 -19.91 -61.70 -10.51
C GLY A 283 -18.69 -60.83 -10.82
N GLU A 284 -18.85 -59.51 -10.90
CA GLU A 284 -17.74 -58.56 -11.12
C GLU A 284 -16.87 -58.37 -9.86
N SER A 285 -17.49 -58.35 -8.67
CA SER A 285 -16.78 -58.19 -7.40
C SER A 285 -15.86 -59.38 -7.03
N THR A 286 -16.19 -60.59 -7.50
CA THR A 286 -15.39 -61.80 -7.26
C THR A 286 -14.13 -61.88 -8.13
N SER A 287 -14.09 -61.19 -9.28
CA SER A 287 -12.93 -61.20 -10.19
C SER A 287 -11.75 -60.37 -9.71
N VAL A 288 -11.95 -59.36 -8.85
CA VAL A 288 -10.88 -58.46 -8.38
C VAL A 288 -10.14 -59.04 -7.15
N GLY A 289 -10.75 -59.99 -6.44
CA GLY A 289 -10.17 -60.62 -5.24
C GLY A 289 -9.14 -61.72 -5.51
N GLU A 290 -9.06 -62.26 -6.73
CA GLU A 290 -8.23 -63.43 -7.05
C GLU A 290 -6.80 -63.08 -7.52
N SER A 291 -6.49 -61.78 -7.70
CA SER A 291 -5.18 -61.33 -8.22
C SER A 291 -4.13 -61.00 -7.14
N PHE A 292 -4.47 -61.05 -5.85
CA PHE A 292 -3.57 -60.60 -4.77
C PHE A 292 -2.84 -61.75 -4.02
N VAL A 293 -3.09 -63.02 -4.37
CA VAL A 293 -2.46 -64.17 -3.69
C VAL A 293 -1.55 -64.95 -4.66
N ARG A 294 -0.48 -64.30 -5.16
CA ARG A 294 0.67 -65.02 -5.71
C ARG A 294 1.91 -64.12 -5.82
N LEU A 295 2.67 -64.04 -4.73
CA LEU A 295 4.10 -63.69 -4.72
C LEU A 295 4.65 -64.10 -3.35
N GLU A 296 4.98 -65.38 -3.23
CA GLU A 296 6.08 -65.88 -2.41
C GLU A 296 7.22 -66.29 -3.35
#